data_AF-M9RNY9-F1
#
_entry.id   AF-M9RNY9-F1
#
_cell.length_a   1.000
_cell.length_b   1.000
_cell.length_c   1.000
_cell.angle_alpha   90.00
_cell.angle_beta   90.00
_cell.angle_gamma   90.00
#
_symmetry.space_group_name_H-M   'P 1'
#
loop_
_entity.id
_entity.type
_entity.pdbx_description
1 polymer ?
#
loop_
_entity_poly.entity_id
_entity_poly.type
_entity_poly.pdbx_seq_one_letter_code
_entity_poly.pdbx_strand_id
1 'polypeptide(L)'
;MVMPSQSPLSPDAGSGAVLAPTSPPRVVNAPLAPTAELTSIPKRRNFTAKYKLRILDETDQVADTGGVSAILRREGLYSSALTDWRRARAAGTLGALQPMRRGPQKAPANPLQAELAKANREVTALRRRLDQAEAIIAIQKKVAGLLDEMEQTQERSGKSELLSNLVFEYCWSCGDLVGVCGFDSVFERDACDDFCEVVKAA
;
A
#
# COMPACT_ATOMS: atom_id res chain seq x y z
N MET A 1 -3.43 -17.34 51.14
CA MET A 1 -2.49 -16.37 51.72
C MET A 1 -2.69 -15.04 51.04
N VAL A 2 -3.69 -14.31 51.54
CA VAL A 2 -3.97 -12.91 51.21
C VAL A 2 -3.11 -12.09 52.15
N MET A 3 -2.34 -11.13 51.63
CA MET A 3 -1.57 -10.19 52.45
C MET A 3 -2.53 -9.16 53.06
N PRO A 4 -2.63 -9.01 54.39
CA PRO A 4 -3.49 -7.99 54.98
C PRO A 4 -2.84 -6.61 54.85
N SER A 5 -3.61 -5.65 54.36
CA SER A 5 -3.31 -4.22 54.28
C SER A 5 -3.31 -3.57 55.66
N GLN A 6 -2.25 -2.85 56.02
CA GLN A 6 -2.25 -2.00 57.21
C GLN A 6 -2.85 -0.63 56.88
N SER A 7 -3.88 -0.25 57.63
CA SER A 7 -4.49 1.08 57.63
C SER A 7 -3.60 2.10 58.35
N PRO A 8 -3.69 3.41 58.01
CA PRO A 8 -2.78 4.44 58.52
C PRO A 8 -3.19 4.90 59.93
N LEU A 9 -2.19 5.12 60.79
CA LEU A 9 -2.35 5.80 62.08
C LEU A 9 -2.31 7.31 61.88
N SER A 10 -3.34 7.98 62.37
CA SER A 10 -3.45 9.44 62.50
C SER A 10 -2.63 9.97 63.71
N PRO A 11 -2.36 11.28 63.77
CA PRO A 11 -1.27 11.86 64.58
C PRO A 11 -1.74 12.34 65.95
N ASP A 12 -0.92 12.11 66.98
CA ASP A 12 -1.04 12.82 68.27
C ASP A 12 0.11 13.80 68.45
N ALA A 13 -0.30 15.04 68.71
CA ALA A 13 0.55 16.17 69.05
C ALA A 13 1.00 16.07 70.51
N GLY A 14 2.29 16.25 70.74
CA GLY A 14 2.90 16.37 72.07
C GLY A 14 4.16 17.22 72.00
N SER A 15 4.02 18.46 72.47
CA SER A 15 5.04 19.51 72.51
C SER A 15 6.20 19.17 73.46
N GLY A 16 7.43 19.43 73.03
CA GLY A 16 8.65 19.30 73.84
C GLY A 16 9.77 20.17 73.26
N ALA A 17 10.19 21.15 74.05
CA ALA A 17 11.00 22.30 73.68
C ALA A 17 12.47 22.01 73.31
N VAL A 18 12.96 22.83 72.36
CA VAL A 18 14.27 23.49 72.29
C VAL A 18 15.53 22.62 72.46
N LEU A 19 16.30 22.52 71.37
CA LEU A 19 17.73 22.86 71.33
C LEU A 19 18.17 22.90 69.85
N ALA A 20 18.50 24.09 69.37
CA ALA A 20 19.07 24.28 68.05
C ALA A 20 20.59 24.03 68.10
N PRO A 21 21.13 23.08 67.31
CA PRO A 21 22.51 23.17 66.87
C PRO A 21 22.54 23.81 65.48
N THR A 22 23.05 25.03 65.42
CA THR A 22 23.52 25.67 64.20
C THR A 22 24.62 24.80 63.58
N SER A 23 24.25 23.93 62.64
CA SER A 23 25.23 23.27 61.78
C SER A 23 25.39 24.10 60.52
N PRO A 24 26.62 24.54 60.17
CA PRO A 24 26.84 25.21 58.90
C PRO A 24 26.49 24.24 57.75
N PRO A 25 26.04 24.73 56.59
CA PRO A 25 25.83 23.86 55.45
C PRO A 25 27.16 23.21 55.11
N ARG A 26 27.26 21.89 55.30
CA ARG A 26 28.39 21.11 54.83
C ARG A 26 28.32 21.12 53.31
N VAL A 27 28.99 22.09 52.70
CA VAL A 27 29.21 22.10 51.25
C VAL A 27 30.15 20.95 50.95
N VAL A 28 29.57 19.79 50.67
CA VAL A 28 30.30 18.72 49.99
C VAL A 28 30.49 19.19 48.56
N ASN A 29 31.69 19.70 48.26
CA ASN A 29 32.11 19.84 46.87
C ASN A 29 32.08 18.45 46.26
N ALA A 30 31.03 18.16 45.49
CA ALA A 30 30.99 16.98 44.65
C ALA A 30 32.15 17.10 43.65
N PRO A 31 33.08 16.13 43.60
CA PRO A 31 33.99 16.06 42.47
C PRO A 31 33.12 15.99 41.22
N LEU A 32 33.42 16.85 40.24
CA LEU A 32 32.80 16.80 38.92
C LEU A 32 33.28 15.50 38.26
N ALA A 33 32.65 14.39 38.62
CA ALA A 33 32.89 13.12 38.00
C ALA A 33 32.45 13.25 36.54
N PRO A 34 33.32 12.95 35.56
CA PRO A 34 32.91 12.94 34.17
C PRO A 34 31.70 12.01 34.04
N THR A 35 30.66 12.47 33.37
CA THR A 35 29.43 11.72 33.12
C THR A 35 29.82 10.37 32.56
N ALA A 36 29.69 9.32 33.36
CA ALA A 36 29.92 7.95 32.93
C ALA A 36 28.95 7.68 31.78
N GLU A 37 29.47 7.70 30.55
CA GLU A 37 28.72 7.29 29.38
C GLU A 37 28.29 5.83 29.62
N LEU A 38 27.01 5.64 29.93
CA LEU A 38 26.39 4.36 30.26
C LEU A 38 26.31 3.46 29.01
N THR A 39 27.46 3.06 28.48
CA THR A 39 27.59 2.12 27.37
C THR A 39 27.64 0.70 27.92
N SER A 40 26.48 0.19 28.34
CA SER A 40 26.18 -1.24 28.27
C SER A 40 24.71 -1.47 28.66
N ILE A 41 23.90 -1.84 27.68
CA ILE A 41 22.58 -2.39 27.99
C ILE A 41 22.81 -3.65 28.84
N PRO A 42 22.25 -3.73 30.06
CA PRO A 42 22.47 -4.89 30.93
C PRO A 42 21.91 -6.14 30.24
N LYS A 43 22.82 -7.05 29.86
CA LYS A 43 22.46 -8.30 29.19
C LYS A 43 21.92 -9.29 30.22
N ARG A 44 20.62 -9.54 30.18
CA ARG A 44 19.98 -10.55 31.02
C ARG A 44 20.41 -11.96 30.58
N ARG A 45 20.69 -12.83 31.55
CA ARG A 45 21.03 -14.24 31.30
C ARG A 45 19.80 -14.98 30.76
N ASN A 46 19.95 -15.68 29.63
CA ASN A 46 18.93 -16.55 29.06
C ASN A 46 19.26 -18.02 29.38
N PHE A 47 18.29 -18.74 29.95
CA PHE A 47 18.44 -20.16 30.27
C PHE A 47 17.99 -21.02 29.08
N THR A 48 18.93 -21.76 28.48
CA THR A 48 18.63 -22.69 27.39
C THR A 48 17.81 -23.88 27.91
N ALA A 49 17.02 -24.52 27.03
CA ALA A 49 16.24 -25.71 27.41
C ALA A 49 17.12 -26.84 27.96
N LYS A 50 18.28 -27.09 27.33
CA LYS A 50 19.28 -28.06 27.80
C LYS A 50 19.76 -27.77 29.22
N TYR A 51 20.01 -26.50 29.54
CA TYR A 51 20.41 -26.09 30.89
C TYR A 51 19.31 -26.36 31.91
N LYS A 52 18.06 -26.00 31.60
CA LYS A 52 16.91 -26.23 32.48
C LYS A 52 16.73 -27.72 32.79
N LEU A 53 16.82 -28.58 31.77
CA LEU A 53 16.70 -30.04 31.93
C LEU A 53 17.81 -30.61 32.81
N ARG A 54 19.08 -30.23 32.55
CA ARG A 54 20.21 -30.66 33.38
C ARG A 54 20.01 -30.32 34.85
N ILE A 55 19.58 -29.10 35.15
CA ILE A 55 19.35 -28.69 36.55
C ILE A 55 18.17 -29.44 37.16
N LEU A 56 17.08 -29.66 36.41
CA LEU A 56 15.95 -30.45 36.91
C LEU A 56 16.40 -31.87 37.28
N ASP A 57 17.13 -32.55 36.40
CA ASP A 57 17.63 -33.90 36.65
C ASP A 57 18.57 -33.95 37.86
N GLU A 58 19.48 -32.98 38.01
CA GLU A 58 20.37 -32.89 39.19
C GLU A 58 19.58 -32.63 40.48
N THR A 59 18.54 -31.79 40.43
CA THR A 59 17.69 -31.57 41.61
C THR A 59 16.78 -32.74 41.94
N ASP A 60 16.37 -33.53 40.95
CA ASP A 60 15.54 -34.72 41.15
C ASP A 60 16.37 -35.83 41.80
N GLN A 61 17.65 -35.99 41.44
CA GLN A 61 18.56 -36.97 42.07
C GLN A 61 18.84 -36.69 43.55
N VAL A 62 18.85 -35.41 43.94
CA VAL A 62 19.21 -34.99 45.31
C VAL A 62 17.96 -34.55 46.11
N ALA A 63 16.77 -34.79 45.57
CA ALA A 63 15.49 -34.40 46.17
C ALA A 63 15.32 -35.04 47.56
N ASP A 64 15.62 -36.33 47.68
CA ASP A 64 15.43 -37.11 48.90
C ASP A 64 16.45 -36.78 50.00
N THR A 65 17.60 -36.22 49.63
CA THR A 65 18.71 -35.89 50.55
C THR A 65 18.72 -34.41 50.95
N GLY A 66 17.77 -33.59 50.46
CA GLY A 66 17.68 -32.16 50.81
C GLY A 66 18.78 -31.27 50.22
N GLY A 67 19.62 -31.79 49.33
CA GLY A 67 20.73 -31.05 48.71
C GLY A 67 20.33 -30.10 47.57
N VAL A 68 19.03 -30.00 47.27
CA VAL A 68 18.48 -29.09 46.25
C VAL A 68 18.92 -27.63 46.48
N SER A 69 18.99 -27.19 47.74
CA SER A 69 19.40 -25.82 48.08
C SER A 69 20.87 -25.51 47.76
N ALA A 70 21.75 -26.51 47.79
CA ALA A 70 23.17 -26.34 47.44
C ALA A 70 23.34 -26.11 45.94
N ILE A 71 22.61 -26.87 45.12
CA ILE A 71 22.59 -26.71 43.66
C ILE A 71 22.05 -25.32 43.29
N LEU A 72 20.97 -24.88 43.92
CA LEU A 72 20.39 -23.54 43.67
C LEU A 72 21.37 -22.40 43.94
N ARG A 73 22.13 -22.47 45.04
CA ARG A 73 23.15 -21.45 45.36
C ARG A 73 24.32 -21.48 44.38
N ARG A 74 24.78 -22.67 43.97
CA ARG A 74 25.87 -22.85 42.98
C ARG A 74 25.49 -22.25 41.63
N GLU A 75 24.25 -22.44 41.20
CA GLU A 75 23.77 -22.02 39.88
C GLU A 75 23.20 -20.58 39.85
N GLY A 76 23.00 -19.97 41.03
CA GLY A 76 22.37 -18.66 41.19
C GLY A 76 20.87 -18.68 40.86
N LEU A 77 20.18 -19.77 41.18
CA LEU A 77 18.77 -19.97 40.89
C LEU A 77 17.92 -19.84 42.16
N TYR A 78 16.70 -19.34 41.99
CA TYR A 78 15.70 -19.27 43.05
C TYR A 78 14.72 -20.45 42.95
N SER A 79 14.05 -20.78 44.06
CA SER A 79 13.07 -21.89 44.11
C SER A 79 11.90 -21.70 43.14
N SER A 80 11.49 -20.46 42.86
CA SER A 80 10.45 -20.15 41.87
C SER A 80 10.82 -20.61 40.46
N ALA A 81 12.10 -20.51 40.08
CA ALA A 81 12.56 -20.95 38.77
C ALA A 81 12.40 -22.48 38.63
N LEU A 82 12.69 -23.24 39.70
CA LEU A 82 12.47 -24.69 39.70
C LEU A 82 11.00 -25.06 39.57
N THR A 83 10.11 -24.38 40.30
CA THR A 83 8.66 -24.66 40.21
C THR A 83 8.12 -24.36 38.81
N ASP A 84 8.57 -23.25 38.20
CA ASP A 84 8.18 -22.88 36.84
C ASP A 84 8.69 -23.89 35.81
N TRP A 85 9.94 -24.35 35.96
CA TRP A 85 10.53 -25.32 35.05
C TRP A 85 9.90 -26.71 35.20
N ARG A 86 9.56 -27.15 36.41
CA ARG A 86 8.81 -28.40 36.63
C ARG A 86 7.42 -28.35 35.97
N ARG A 87 6.71 -27.22 36.09
CA ARG A 87 5.43 -27.01 35.41
C ARG A 87 5.60 -27.04 33.89
N ALA A 88 6.64 -26.39 33.37
CA ALA A 88 6.95 -26.42 31.95
C ALA A 88 7.35 -27.82 31.45
N ARG A 89 8.00 -28.65 32.28
CA ARG A 89 8.32 -30.06 31.98
C ARG A 89 7.04 -30.88 31.87
N ALA A 90 6.16 -30.77 32.86
CA ALA A 90 4.88 -31.46 32.90
C ALA A 90 3.98 -31.07 31.70
N ALA A 91 4.03 -29.80 31.28
CA ALA A 91 3.32 -29.32 30.11
C ALA A 91 3.97 -29.69 28.76
N GLY A 92 5.14 -30.36 28.76
CA GLY A 92 5.90 -30.66 27.55
C GLY A 92 6.49 -29.44 26.83
N THR A 93 6.43 -28.26 27.44
CA THR A 93 6.81 -27.00 26.79
C THR A 93 8.30 -26.69 26.93
N LEU A 94 9.05 -27.34 27.83
CA LEU A 94 10.49 -27.08 28.00
C LEU A 94 11.31 -27.26 26.71
N GLY A 95 10.96 -28.22 25.86
CA GLY A 95 11.56 -28.40 24.53
C GLY A 95 10.97 -27.47 23.46
N ALA A 96 9.70 -27.10 23.60
CA ALA A 96 8.99 -26.16 22.71
C ALA A 96 9.37 -24.68 22.93
N LEU A 97 10.13 -24.39 24.00
CA LEU A 97 10.71 -23.07 24.30
C LEU A 97 11.99 -22.78 23.51
N GLN A 98 12.37 -23.60 22.52
CA GLN A 98 13.26 -23.08 21.47
C GLN A 98 12.62 -21.81 20.89
N PRO A 99 13.40 -20.81 20.46
CA PRO A 99 12.86 -19.58 19.86
C PRO A 99 12.11 -19.90 18.57
N MET A 100 10.87 -20.40 18.69
CA MET A 100 9.95 -20.53 17.59
C MET A 100 9.62 -19.10 17.19
N ARG A 101 9.84 -18.78 15.91
CA ARG A 101 9.60 -17.42 15.42
C ARG A 101 8.16 -17.04 15.77
N ARG A 102 8.01 -16.04 16.63
CA ARG A 102 6.69 -15.50 16.98
C ARG A 102 6.07 -14.93 15.70
N GLY A 103 4.90 -15.44 15.35
CA GLY A 103 4.14 -15.06 14.17
C GLY A 103 3.29 -16.22 13.67
N PRO A 104 2.26 -15.96 12.85
CA PRO A 104 1.52 -17.01 12.15
C PRO A 104 2.52 -17.92 11.42
N GLN A 105 2.38 -19.25 11.57
CA GLN A 105 3.17 -20.17 10.77
C GLN A 105 2.94 -19.81 9.30
N LYS A 106 4.04 -19.63 8.54
CA LYS A 106 3.92 -19.44 7.09
C LYS A 106 3.24 -20.70 6.54
N ALA A 107 2.05 -20.53 5.98
CA ALA A 107 1.35 -21.62 5.32
C ALA A 107 2.29 -22.26 4.29
N PRO A 108 2.27 -23.60 4.13
CA PRO A 108 3.08 -24.26 3.13
C PRO A 108 2.79 -23.62 1.77
N ALA A 109 3.86 -23.21 1.07
CA ALA A 109 3.73 -22.57 -0.23
C ALA A 109 3.00 -23.52 -1.17
N ASN A 110 1.77 -23.16 -1.53
CA ASN A 110 0.94 -24.02 -2.36
C ASN A 110 1.49 -23.95 -3.80
N PRO A 111 1.97 -25.06 -4.39
CA PRO A 111 2.58 -25.05 -5.72
C PRO A 111 1.64 -24.46 -6.79
N LEU A 112 0.33 -24.60 -6.58
CA LEU A 112 -0.71 -24.04 -7.44
C LEU A 112 -0.68 -22.50 -7.49
N GLN A 113 -0.25 -21.81 -6.43
CA GLN A 113 -0.16 -20.34 -6.44
C GLN A 113 0.94 -19.84 -7.38
N ALA A 114 2.04 -20.58 -7.51
CA ALA A 114 3.12 -20.23 -8.42
C ALA A 114 2.67 -20.41 -9.89
N GLU A 115 1.92 -21.46 -10.18
CA GLU A 115 1.34 -21.71 -11.50
C GLU A 115 0.29 -20.68 -11.87
N LEU A 116 -0.63 -20.34 -10.95
CA LEU A 116 -1.61 -19.27 -11.16
C LEU A 116 -0.94 -17.92 -11.43
N ALA A 117 0.14 -17.59 -10.71
CA ALA A 117 0.88 -16.35 -10.95
C ALA A 117 1.53 -16.33 -12.33
N LYS A 118 2.08 -17.45 -12.81
CA LYS A 118 2.63 -17.58 -14.17
C LYS A 118 1.53 -17.44 -15.23
N ALA A 119 0.44 -18.19 -15.08
CA ALA A 119 -0.69 -18.15 -15.99
C ALA A 119 -1.30 -16.73 -16.09
N ASN A 120 -1.44 -16.02 -14.98
CA ASN A 120 -1.94 -14.64 -14.99
C ASN A 120 -1.01 -13.66 -15.72
N ARG A 121 0.32 -13.85 -15.62
CA ARG A 121 1.29 -13.04 -16.39
C ARG A 121 1.16 -13.30 -17.88
N GLU A 122 0.96 -14.54 -18.29
CA GLU A 122 0.76 -14.90 -19.69
C GLU A 122 -0.56 -14.32 -20.24
N VAL A 123 -1.65 -14.46 -19.50
CA VAL A 123 -2.96 -13.88 -19.88
C VAL A 123 -2.87 -12.37 -20.05
N THR A 124 -2.21 -11.66 -19.13
CA THR A 124 -2.05 -10.20 -19.23
C THR A 124 -1.16 -9.79 -20.41
N ALA A 125 -0.10 -10.54 -20.69
CA ALA A 125 0.75 -10.29 -21.87
C ALA A 125 0.01 -10.54 -23.19
N LEU A 126 -0.77 -11.62 -23.28
CA LEU A 126 -1.58 -11.94 -24.46
C LEU A 126 -2.68 -10.92 -24.68
N ARG A 127 -3.37 -10.48 -23.62
CA ARG A 127 -4.39 -9.41 -23.71
C ARG A 127 -3.81 -8.11 -24.27
N ARG A 128 -2.65 -7.68 -23.80
CA ARG A 128 -1.98 -6.48 -24.34
C ARG A 128 -1.66 -6.59 -25.84
N ARG A 129 -1.29 -7.78 -26.32
CA ARG A 129 -1.05 -8.02 -27.75
C ARG A 129 -2.34 -7.98 -28.56
N LEU A 130 -3.44 -8.50 -28.01
CA LEU A 130 -4.76 -8.38 -28.61
C LEU A 130 -5.20 -6.92 -28.69
N ASP A 131 -5.10 -6.16 -27.60
CA ASP A 131 -5.45 -4.74 -27.57
C ASP A 131 -4.65 -3.94 -28.62
N GLN A 132 -3.36 -4.25 -28.78
CA GLN A 132 -2.51 -3.64 -29.80
C GLN A 132 -2.95 -4.00 -31.23
N ALA A 133 -3.27 -5.27 -31.49
CA ALA A 133 -3.75 -5.71 -32.79
C ALA A 133 -5.11 -5.08 -33.15
N GLU A 134 -6.03 -5.03 -32.18
CA GLU A 134 -7.34 -4.38 -32.33
C GLU A 134 -7.19 -2.88 -32.62
N ALA A 135 -6.26 -2.20 -31.95
CA ALA A 135 -5.96 -0.80 -32.23
C ALA A 135 -5.43 -0.58 -33.66
N ILE A 136 -4.54 -1.46 -34.14
CA ILE A 136 -4.04 -1.40 -35.53
C ILE A 136 -5.19 -1.59 -36.52
N ILE A 137 -6.04 -2.60 -36.30
CA ILE A 137 -7.20 -2.87 -37.14
C ILE A 137 -8.17 -1.67 -37.12
N ALA A 138 -8.39 -1.04 -35.97
CA ALA A 138 -9.23 0.14 -35.86
C ALA A 138 -8.68 1.32 -36.67
N ILE A 139 -7.36 1.56 -36.65
CA ILE A 139 -6.71 2.58 -37.47
C ILE A 139 -6.88 2.26 -38.96
N GLN A 140 -6.63 1.02 -39.37
CA GLN A 140 -6.80 0.60 -40.77
C GLN A 140 -8.22 0.83 -41.26
N LYS A 141 -9.23 0.48 -40.46
CA LYS A 141 -10.65 0.73 -40.78
C LYS A 141 -10.96 2.22 -40.94
N LYS A 142 -10.40 3.08 -40.08
CA LYS A 142 -10.57 4.54 -40.19
C LYS A 142 -9.92 5.10 -41.45
N VAL A 143 -8.72 4.64 -41.78
CA VAL A 143 -8.01 5.08 -43.00
C VAL A 143 -8.78 4.64 -44.25
N ALA A 144 -9.27 3.40 -44.30
CA ALA A 144 -10.11 2.93 -45.40
C ALA A 144 -11.38 3.79 -45.55
N GLY A 145 -12.07 4.09 -44.43
CA GLY A 145 -13.25 4.96 -44.46
C GLY A 145 -12.96 6.38 -44.98
N LEU A 146 -11.84 6.99 -44.58
CA LEU A 146 -11.45 8.32 -45.07
C LEU A 146 -11.12 8.30 -46.57
N LEU A 147 -10.49 7.23 -47.07
CA LEU A 147 -10.21 7.09 -48.50
C LEU A 147 -11.50 6.97 -49.31
N ASP A 148 -12.47 6.17 -48.84
CA ASP A 148 -13.79 6.04 -49.48
C ASP A 148 -14.54 7.39 -49.49
N GLU A 149 -14.46 8.19 -48.42
CA GLU A 149 -15.05 9.53 -48.35
C GLU A 149 -14.40 10.50 -49.35
N MET A 150 -13.07 10.45 -49.52
CA MET A 150 -12.35 11.27 -50.50
C MET A 150 -12.72 10.90 -51.94
N GLU A 151 -12.85 9.61 -52.25
CA GLU A 151 -13.27 9.15 -53.58
C GLU A 151 -14.70 9.61 -53.91
N GLN A 152 -15.61 9.55 -52.93
CA GLN A 152 -16.98 10.06 -53.09
C GLN A 152 -17.04 11.58 -53.30
N THR A 153 -16.18 12.35 -52.63
CA THR A 153 -16.12 13.81 -52.86
C THR A 153 -15.54 14.17 -54.22
N GLN A 154 -14.58 13.38 -54.74
CA GLN A 154 -14.02 13.56 -56.08
C GLN A 154 -15.04 13.22 -57.18
N GLU A 155 -15.84 12.16 -56.99
CA GLU A 155 -16.97 11.88 -57.89
C GLU A 155 -18.05 12.98 -57.85
N ARG A 156 -18.32 13.55 -56.67
CA ARG A 156 -19.32 14.61 -56.50
C ARG A 156 -18.84 15.94 -57.08
N SER A 157 -17.55 16.26 -56.92
CA SER A 157 -16.85 17.40 -57.53
C SER A 157 -16.79 17.28 -59.05
N GLY A 158 -16.36 16.13 -59.58
CA GLY A 158 -16.31 15.88 -61.03
C GLY A 158 -17.71 15.91 -61.67
N LYS A 159 -18.75 15.42 -61.00
CA LYS A 159 -20.14 15.57 -61.45
C LYS A 159 -20.59 17.04 -61.41
N SER A 160 -20.19 17.84 -60.40
CA SER A 160 -20.50 19.28 -60.37
C SER A 160 -19.74 20.09 -61.42
N GLU A 161 -18.51 19.71 -61.77
CA GLU A 161 -17.72 20.33 -62.84
C GLU A 161 -18.21 19.92 -64.23
N LEU A 162 -18.67 18.68 -64.40
CA LEU A 162 -19.35 18.26 -65.63
C LEU A 162 -20.72 18.93 -65.75
N LEU A 163 -21.45 19.14 -64.65
CA LEU A 163 -22.71 19.90 -64.66
C LEU A 163 -22.47 21.40 -64.91
N SER A 164 -21.41 22.00 -64.36
CA SER A 164 -21.07 23.40 -64.63
C SER A 164 -20.53 23.61 -66.05
N ASN A 165 -19.73 22.67 -66.58
CA ASN A 165 -19.30 22.67 -67.98
C ASN A 165 -20.46 22.38 -68.93
N LEU A 166 -21.40 21.49 -68.59
CA LEU A 166 -22.62 21.27 -69.38
C LEU A 166 -23.52 22.51 -69.33
N VAL A 167 -23.64 23.20 -68.19
CA VAL A 167 -24.36 24.48 -68.08
C VAL A 167 -23.64 25.58 -68.87
N PHE A 168 -22.30 25.60 -68.91
CA PHE A 168 -21.53 26.55 -69.73
C PHE A 168 -21.64 26.23 -71.24
N GLU A 169 -21.62 24.96 -71.63
CA GLU A 169 -21.76 24.50 -73.01
C GLU A 169 -23.21 24.67 -73.52
N TYR A 170 -24.22 24.55 -72.65
CA TYR A 170 -25.61 24.91 -72.97
C TYR A 170 -25.87 26.44 -72.93
N CYS A 171 -25.10 27.23 -72.17
CA CYS A 171 -25.25 28.68 -72.12
C CYS A 171 -24.57 29.39 -73.32
N TRP A 172 -23.68 28.70 -74.04
CA TRP A 172 -23.13 29.14 -75.33
C TRP A 172 -23.89 28.57 -76.54
N SER A 173 -25.21 28.39 -76.40
CA SER A 173 -26.10 28.17 -77.55
C SER A 173 -27.48 28.83 -77.42
N CYS A 174 -27.58 29.93 -76.69
CA CYS A 174 -28.75 30.83 -76.75
C CYS A 174 -28.33 32.22 -77.23
N GLY A 175 -27.96 32.30 -78.51
CA GLY A 175 -28.36 33.44 -79.31
C GLY A 175 -29.85 33.28 -79.64
N ASP A 176 -30.64 34.27 -79.27
CA ASP A 176 -32.06 34.45 -79.60
C ASP A 176 -33.03 33.34 -79.17
N LEU A 177 -33.71 33.53 -78.03
CA LEU A 177 -35.15 33.25 -77.99
C LEU A 177 -35.85 34.02 -76.87
N VAL A 178 -36.65 34.97 -77.33
CA VAL A 178 -37.69 35.70 -76.62
C VAL A 178 -38.72 34.70 -76.09
N GLY A 179 -39.17 34.85 -74.84
CA GLY A 179 -40.56 34.54 -74.51
C GLY A 179 -40.85 33.66 -73.29
N VAL A 180 -41.52 34.32 -72.34
CA VAL A 180 -42.62 33.82 -71.49
C VAL A 180 -42.26 33.00 -70.25
N CYS A 181 -42.24 33.73 -69.14
CA CYS A 181 -42.39 33.24 -67.78
C CYS A 181 -43.80 32.64 -67.58
N GLY A 182 -43.90 31.49 -66.90
CA GLY A 182 -45.17 30.97 -66.40
C GLY A 182 -45.01 29.97 -65.25
N PHE A 183 -45.21 30.47 -64.02
CA PHE A 183 -45.94 29.85 -62.87
C PHE A 183 -45.43 28.50 -62.31
N ASP A 184 -45.26 28.21 -61.01
CA ASP A 184 -45.43 28.94 -59.75
C ASP A 184 -44.83 28.10 -58.61
N SER A 185 -44.07 28.70 -57.67
CA SER A 185 -43.87 28.23 -56.29
C SER A 185 -43.06 29.27 -55.50
N VAL A 186 -43.79 30.19 -54.88
CA VAL A 186 -43.52 30.90 -53.62
C VAL A 186 -42.12 30.70 -53.01
N PHE A 187 -41.25 31.70 -53.16
CA PHE A 187 -40.33 32.11 -52.11
C PHE A 187 -40.05 33.61 -52.22
N GLU A 188 -40.21 34.30 -51.09
CA GLU A 188 -40.07 35.74 -50.85
C GLU A 188 -39.06 36.45 -51.78
N ARG A 189 -39.58 37.37 -52.61
CA ARG A 189 -38.79 38.35 -53.35
C ARG A 189 -38.35 39.43 -52.37
N ASP A 190 -37.13 39.34 -51.86
CA ASP A 190 -36.36 40.50 -51.35
C ASP A 190 -34.83 40.25 -51.28
N ALA A 191 -34.30 39.18 -51.86
CA ALA A 191 -32.86 38.85 -51.79
C ALA A 191 -32.14 38.75 -53.15
N CYS A 192 -32.79 39.13 -54.26
CA CYS A 192 -32.17 39.05 -55.60
C CYS A 192 -31.30 40.26 -55.97
N ASP A 193 -31.37 41.37 -55.23
CA ASP A 193 -30.55 42.54 -55.54
C ASP A 193 -29.10 42.42 -54.98
N ASP A 194 -28.87 41.66 -53.91
CA ASP A 194 -27.52 41.50 -53.33
C ASP A 194 -26.60 40.58 -54.15
N PHE A 195 -27.15 39.61 -54.87
CA PHE A 195 -26.32 38.67 -55.64
C PHE A 195 -25.78 39.28 -56.94
N CYS A 196 -26.40 40.36 -57.43
CA CYS A 196 -26.02 41.02 -58.67
C CYS A 196 -24.86 42.03 -58.49
N GLU A 197 -24.67 42.57 -57.28
CA GLU A 197 -23.50 43.42 -56.97
C GLU A 197 -22.21 42.62 -56.77
N VAL A 198 -22.28 41.42 -56.18
CA VAL A 198 -21.08 40.60 -55.91
C VAL A 198 -20.44 40.09 -57.20
N VAL A 199 -21.22 39.86 -58.26
CA VAL A 199 -20.72 39.36 -59.55
C VAL A 199 -20.13 40.48 -60.42
N LYS A 200 -20.39 41.76 -60.12
CA LYS A 200 -19.76 42.89 -60.84
C LYS A 200 -18.42 43.36 -60.26
N ALA A 201 -18.00 42.80 -59.12
CA ALA A 201 -16.77 43.18 -58.41
C ALA A 201 -15.64 42.14 -58.51
N ALA A 202 -15.78 41.09 -59.32
CA ALA A 202 -14.74 40.10 -59.63
C ALA A 202 -14.50 40.03 -61.15
#